data_AF-A0A937FYC7-F1
#
_entry.id   AF-A0A937FYC7-F1
#
_cell.length_a   1.000
_cell.length_b   1.000
_cell.length_c   1.000
_cell.angle_alpha   90.00
_cell.angle_beta   90.00
_cell.angle_gamma   90.00
#
_symmetry.space_group_name_H-M   'P 1'
#
loop_
_entity.id
_entity.type
_entity.pdbx_description
1 polymer ?
#
loop_
_entity_poly.entity_id
_entity_poly.type
_entity_poly.pdbx_seq_one_letter_code
_entity_poly.pdbx_strand_id
1 'polypeptide(L)'
;MKTSVKILFFVSLFTGILAFHNKTRESNTFDYRGETYQIPHAYLENFGMHPDTRSYDYDLHLGSTSKPEFIHTTALNYVYLDLHSNSSQVISSGTYDFKESEGKERNPFTFTGAEVLINYDINHKKGESLYATGGTVKVSQWEGKYVIEFYLKLNNGESIEGIYKGKLTDWETDA
;
A
#
# COMPACT_ATOMS: atom_id res chain seq x y z
N MET A 1 15.42 -15.79 68.86
CA MET A 1 14.63 -14.88 68.01
C MET A 1 15.06 -15.08 66.56
N LYS A 2 14.22 -15.68 65.72
CA LYS A 2 14.44 -15.83 64.27
C LYS A 2 13.36 -15.01 63.57
N THR A 3 13.72 -13.87 63.01
CA THR A 3 12.83 -13.00 62.23
C THR A 3 12.89 -13.42 60.78
N SER A 4 11.82 -14.07 60.32
CA SER A 4 11.63 -14.45 58.91
C SER A 4 11.20 -13.23 58.11
N VAL A 5 12.04 -12.76 57.19
CA VAL A 5 11.70 -11.72 56.22
C VAL A 5 10.76 -12.34 55.18
N LYS A 6 9.50 -11.90 55.18
CA LYS A 6 8.54 -12.24 54.12
C LYS A 6 8.81 -11.33 52.93
N ILE A 7 9.37 -11.90 51.86
CA ILE A 7 9.52 -11.21 50.58
C ILE A 7 8.14 -11.16 49.92
N LEU A 8 7.58 -9.96 49.81
CA LEU A 8 6.32 -9.68 49.15
C LEU A 8 6.58 -9.60 47.64
N PHE A 9 6.08 -10.58 46.88
CA PHE A 9 6.09 -10.54 45.41
C PHE A 9 5.08 -9.48 44.93
N PHE A 10 5.59 -8.37 44.43
CA PHE A 10 4.82 -7.41 43.64
C PHE A 10 4.60 -8.02 42.24
N VAL A 11 3.43 -8.64 42.02
CA VAL A 11 2.97 -8.96 40.67
C VAL A 11 2.40 -7.66 40.09
N SER A 12 3.17 -6.98 39.25
CA SER A 12 2.61 -5.89 38.45
C SER A 12 1.69 -6.49 37.39
N LEU A 13 0.41 -6.11 37.43
CA LEU A 13 -0.54 -6.39 36.36
C LEU A 13 -0.07 -5.66 35.08
N PHE A 14 0.68 -6.36 34.23
CA PHE A 14 0.85 -5.98 32.83
C PHE A 14 -0.38 -6.46 32.04
N THR A 15 -1.55 -5.84 32.27
CA THR A 15 -2.79 -6.13 31.51
C THR A 15 -3.16 -4.98 30.60
N GLY A 16 -2.19 -4.43 29.88
CA GLY A 16 -2.38 -3.22 29.06
C GLY A 16 -1.67 -3.20 27.69
N ILE A 17 -1.09 -4.30 27.20
CA ILE A 17 -0.42 -4.33 25.87
C ILE A 17 -0.70 -5.64 25.12
N LEU A 18 -1.94 -6.14 25.12
CA LEU A 18 -2.32 -7.30 24.29
C LEU A 18 -3.61 -7.08 23.47
N ALA A 19 -4.04 -5.81 23.34
CA ALA A 19 -5.14 -5.43 22.45
C ALA A 19 -4.64 -4.68 21.20
N PHE A 20 -3.43 -4.97 20.72
CA PHE A 20 -3.14 -4.74 19.30
C PHE A 20 -3.67 -5.96 18.55
N HIS A 21 -4.71 -5.68 17.79
CA HIS A 21 -5.54 -6.62 17.06
C HIS A 21 -4.72 -7.65 16.29
N ASN A 22 -4.79 -8.91 16.75
CA ASN A 22 -4.37 -10.08 15.97
C ASN A 22 -5.45 -10.40 14.92
N LYS A 23 -6.03 -9.39 14.26
CA LYS A 23 -6.93 -9.61 13.13
C LYS A 23 -6.03 -9.99 11.97
N THR A 24 -6.02 -11.27 11.62
CA THR A 24 -5.40 -11.74 10.38
C THR A 24 -6.02 -10.93 9.25
N ARG A 25 -5.25 -10.01 8.68
CA ARG A 25 -5.75 -9.14 7.63
C ARG A 25 -6.02 -9.97 6.39
N GLU A 26 -7.21 -9.82 5.82
CA GLU A 26 -7.49 -10.39 4.50
C GLU A 26 -6.46 -9.84 3.51
N SER A 27 -5.92 -10.70 2.66
CA SER A 27 -4.96 -10.27 1.64
C SER A 27 -5.72 -9.75 0.43
N ASN A 28 -5.12 -8.80 -0.30
CA ASN A 28 -5.70 -8.16 -1.48
C ASN A 28 -6.90 -7.26 -1.14
N THR A 29 -6.76 -6.48 -0.07
CA THR A 29 -7.77 -5.54 0.38
C THR A 29 -7.17 -4.23 0.87
N PHE A 30 -8.00 -3.20 0.97
CA PHE A 30 -7.71 -2.01 1.75
C PHE A 30 -8.92 -1.61 2.60
N ASP A 31 -8.67 -0.92 3.70
CA ASP A 31 -9.69 -0.47 4.64
C ASP A 31 -9.87 1.04 4.56
N TYR A 32 -11.11 1.50 4.48
CA TYR A 32 -11.47 2.91 4.46
C TYR A 32 -12.78 3.13 5.22
N ARG A 33 -12.77 4.05 6.19
CA ARG A 33 -13.94 4.41 7.03
C ARG A 33 -14.68 3.22 7.66
N GLY A 34 -13.94 2.17 8.04
CA GLY A 34 -14.49 0.98 8.67
C GLY A 34 -14.99 -0.10 7.70
N GLU A 35 -14.97 0.17 6.39
CA GLU A 35 -15.30 -0.80 5.34
C GLU A 35 -14.04 -1.37 4.70
N THR A 36 -14.10 -2.64 4.27
CA THR A 36 -13.00 -3.35 3.60
C THR A 36 -13.32 -3.52 2.11
N TYR A 37 -12.40 -3.11 1.25
CA TYR A 37 -12.54 -3.12 -0.20
C TYR A 37 -11.54 -4.10 -0.84
N GLN A 38 -12.00 -4.88 -1.82
CA GLN A 38 -11.19 -5.88 -2.51
C GLN A 38 -10.40 -5.27 -3.67
N ILE A 39 -9.15 -5.70 -3.82
CA ILE A 39 -8.21 -5.35 -4.91
C ILE A 39 -7.40 -6.58 -5.37
N PRO A 40 -8.05 -7.63 -5.92
CA PRO A 40 -7.38 -8.89 -6.24
C PRO A 40 -6.48 -8.83 -7.49
N HIS A 41 -6.58 -7.77 -8.30
CA HIS A 41 -5.79 -7.61 -9.52
C HIS A 41 -4.67 -6.60 -9.30
N ALA A 42 -3.47 -6.91 -9.80
CA ALA A 42 -2.32 -6.02 -9.73
C ALA A 42 -1.57 -5.99 -11.06
N TYR A 43 -1.27 -4.78 -11.50
CA TYR A 43 -0.58 -4.51 -12.75
C TYR A 43 0.60 -3.59 -12.50
N LEU A 44 1.67 -3.81 -13.26
CA LEU A 44 2.91 -3.06 -13.16
C LEU A 44 3.32 -2.54 -14.53
N GLU A 45 3.55 -1.24 -14.61
CA GLU A 45 4.15 -0.58 -15.76
C GLU A 45 5.54 -0.05 -15.36
N ASN A 46 6.51 -0.09 -16.27
CA ASN A 46 7.88 0.36 -16.04
C ASN A 46 8.22 1.49 -17.02
N PHE A 47 8.32 2.71 -16.50
CA PHE A 47 8.65 3.91 -17.27
C PHE A 47 10.16 4.12 -17.45
N GLY A 48 10.98 3.24 -16.88
CA GLY A 48 12.42 3.26 -17.03
C GLY A 48 13.11 4.17 -16.02
N MET A 49 14.36 4.54 -16.32
CA MET A 49 15.20 5.26 -15.38
C MET A 49 14.86 6.76 -15.34
N HIS A 50 14.68 7.31 -14.14
CA HIS A 50 14.59 8.75 -13.97
C HIS A 50 15.98 9.39 -14.17
N PRO A 51 16.12 10.42 -15.03
CA PRO A 51 17.42 10.92 -15.49
C PRO A 51 18.30 11.47 -14.36
N ASP A 52 17.71 12.07 -13.33
CA ASP A 52 18.46 12.84 -12.33
C ASP A 52 18.81 12.05 -11.05
N THR A 53 18.07 10.98 -10.76
CA THR A 53 18.08 10.31 -9.44
C THR A 53 18.55 8.86 -9.50
N ARG A 54 18.80 8.31 -10.70
CA ARG A 54 19.14 6.89 -10.93
C ARG A 54 18.14 5.91 -10.30
N SER A 55 16.91 6.37 -10.03
CA SER A 55 15.78 5.50 -9.71
C SER A 55 15.15 4.98 -11.00
N TYR A 56 14.31 3.97 -10.86
CA TYR A 56 13.46 3.44 -11.92
C TYR A 56 12.01 3.64 -11.54
N ASP A 57 11.26 4.20 -12.47
CA ASP A 57 9.88 4.63 -12.32
C ASP A 57 8.94 3.46 -12.63
N TYR A 58 8.13 3.10 -11.64
CA TYR A 58 7.17 2.01 -11.73
C TYR A 58 5.79 2.49 -11.30
N ASP A 59 4.84 2.30 -12.20
CA ASP A 59 3.44 2.53 -11.93
C ASP A 59 2.78 1.21 -11.51
N LEU A 60 2.34 1.15 -10.26
CA LEU A 60 1.66 0.01 -9.66
C LEU A 60 0.17 0.30 -9.55
N HIS A 61 -0.63 -0.56 -10.17
CA HIS A 61 -2.08 -0.44 -10.23
C HIS A 61 -2.72 -1.64 -9.53
N LEU A 62 -3.50 -1.41 -8.48
CA LEU A 62 -4.21 -2.44 -7.73
C LEU A 62 -5.71 -2.21 -7.88
N GLY A 63 -6.47 -3.19 -8.39
CA GLY A 63 -7.87 -3.00 -8.78
C GLY A 63 -8.81 -4.10 -8.32
N SER A 64 -10.08 -3.74 -8.08
CA SER A 64 -11.17 -4.66 -7.72
C SER A 64 -11.63 -5.56 -8.87
N THR A 65 -11.32 -5.17 -10.11
CA THR A 65 -11.58 -5.93 -11.34
C THR A 65 -10.31 -5.98 -12.20
N SER A 66 -10.32 -6.76 -13.27
CA SER A 66 -9.21 -6.81 -14.24
C SER A 66 -9.15 -5.54 -15.10
N LYS A 67 -7.96 -5.19 -15.60
CA LYS A 67 -7.72 -3.98 -16.41
C LYS A 67 -8.70 -3.82 -17.59
N PRO A 68 -9.01 -4.84 -18.42
CA PRO A 68 -9.98 -4.69 -19.50
C PRO A 68 -11.39 -4.29 -19.05
N GLU A 69 -11.74 -4.62 -17.80
CA GLU A 69 -13.06 -4.37 -17.22
C GLU A 69 -13.16 -3.04 -16.47
N PHE A 70 -12.06 -2.29 -16.31
CA PHE A 70 -12.05 -1.00 -15.61
C PHE A 70 -13.12 -0.04 -16.17
N ILE A 71 -13.19 0.08 -17.50
CA ILE A 71 -14.13 0.98 -18.18
C ILE A 71 -15.57 0.47 -18.19
N HIS A 72 -15.81 -0.78 -17.85
CA HIS A 72 -17.15 -1.39 -17.81
C HIS A 72 -17.72 -1.44 -16.39
N THR A 73 -16.86 -1.30 -15.39
CA THR A 73 -17.22 -1.28 -13.97
C THR A 73 -17.80 0.09 -13.56
N THR A 74 -18.89 0.06 -12.78
CA THR A 74 -19.54 1.26 -12.22
C THR A 74 -19.23 1.48 -10.74
N ALA A 75 -18.39 0.62 -10.14
CA ALA A 75 -18.01 0.66 -8.74
C ALA A 75 -16.57 0.14 -8.56
N LEU A 76 -15.61 0.78 -9.22
CA LEU A 76 -14.20 0.43 -9.14
C LEU A 76 -13.65 0.79 -7.77
N ASN A 77 -12.95 -0.16 -7.14
CA ASN A 77 -12.05 0.13 -6.04
C ASN A 77 -10.64 -0.07 -6.54
N TYR A 78 -9.80 0.93 -6.37
CA TYR A 78 -8.51 0.95 -7.04
C TYR A 78 -7.49 1.81 -6.30
N VAL A 79 -6.24 1.38 -6.32
CA VAL A 79 -5.09 2.09 -5.74
C VAL A 79 -3.99 2.15 -6.79
N TYR A 80 -3.57 3.36 -7.12
CA TYR A 80 -2.40 3.65 -7.95
C TYR A 80 -1.24 4.14 -7.09
N LEU A 81 -0.01 3.75 -7.43
CA LEU A 81 1.22 4.13 -6.76
C LEU A 81 2.35 4.34 -7.80
N ASP A 82 2.94 5.53 -7.84
CA ASP A 82 4.14 5.89 -8.62
C ASP A 82 5.39 5.66 -7.76
N LEU A 83 6.04 4.50 -7.93
CA LEU A 83 7.14 4.00 -7.08
C LEU A 83 8.51 4.18 -7.75
N HIS A 84 9.49 4.65 -6.98
CA HIS A 84 10.87 4.84 -7.42
C HIS A 84 11.78 3.73 -6.90
N SER A 85 12.08 2.72 -7.70
CA SER A 85 12.97 1.61 -7.30
C SER A 85 14.44 1.88 -7.60
N ASN A 86 15.35 1.14 -6.97
CA ASN A 86 16.78 1.11 -7.32
C ASN A 86 17.12 0.06 -8.39
N SER A 87 16.13 -0.59 -9.01
CA SER A 87 16.30 -1.69 -9.95
C SER A 87 15.49 -1.48 -11.23
N SER A 88 16.12 -1.76 -12.38
CA SER A 88 15.48 -1.68 -13.70
C SER A 88 14.58 -2.87 -14.05
N GLN A 89 14.65 -3.94 -13.26
CA GLN A 89 14.02 -5.22 -13.59
C GLN A 89 12.79 -5.51 -12.74
N VAL A 90 12.76 -5.00 -11.51
CA VAL A 90 11.75 -5.30 -10.50
C VAL A 90 11.57 -4.12 -9.55
N ILE A 91 10.42 -4.05 -8.89
CA ILE A 91 10.27 -3.23 -7.69
C ILE A 91 11.05 -3.91 -6.55
N SER A 92 12.20 -3.37 -6.20
CA SER A 92 13.02 -3.86 -5.08
C SER A 92 12.26 -3.90 -3.76
N SER A 93 12.55 -4.91 -2.94
CA SER A 93 12.03 -4.97 -1.57
C SER A 93 12.59 -3.82 -0.73
N GLY A 94 11.74 -3.19 0.07
CA GLY A 94 12.08 -2.02 0.87
C GLY A 94 10.84 -1.25 1.32
N THR A 95 11.05 -0.18 2.07
CA THR A 95 10.00 0.78 2.43
C THR A 95 10.16 2.02 1.56
N TYR A 96 9.10 2.38 0.86
CA TYR A 96 9.00 3.54 -0.01
C TYR A 96 8.26 4.64 0.73
N ASP A 97 8.91 5.79 0.91
CA ASP A 97 8.34 6.93 1.62
C ASP A 97 7.75 7.95 0.66
N PHE A 98 6.61 8.53 1.02
CA PHE A 98 5.97 9.57 0.20
C PHE A 98 6.87 10.80 0.05
N LYS A 99 6.83 11.40 -1.15
CA LYS A 99 7.49 12.65 -1.50
C LYS A 99 6.56 13.54 -2.30
N GLU A 100 6.39 14.78 -1.85
CA GLU A 100 5.43 15.73 -2.45
C GLU A 100 5.88 16.26 -3.81
N SER A 101 7.17 16.21 -4.14
CA SER A 101 7.70 16.84 -5.36
C SER A 101 8.31 15.85 -6.35
N GLU A 102 7.61 15.63 -7.46
CA GLU A 102 8.05 14.80 -8.59
C GLU A 102 9.38 15.24 -9.21
N GLY A 103 9.74 16.53 -9.12
CA GLY A 103 10.90 17.08 -9.83
C GLY A 103 12.24 16.95 -9.10
N LYS A 104 12.26 16.61 -7.80
CA LYS A 104 13.50 16.60 -6.99
C LYS A 104 13.62 15.43 -6.01
N GLU A 105 12.58 14.61 -5.88
CA GLU A 105 12.49 13.64 -4.78
C GLU A 105 12.18 12.20 -5.24
N ARG A 106 12.31 11.92 -6.55
CA ARG A 106 12.27 10.57 -7.15
C ARG A 106 13.52 9.74 -6.83
N ASN A 107 14.04 9.80 -5.61
CA ASN A 107 15.16 8.95 -5.18
C ASN A 107 14.69 7.49 -5.05
N PRO A 108 15.59 6.49 -5.12
CA PRO A 108 15.17 5.13 -4.83
C PRO A 108 14.52 5.01 -3.44
N PHE A 109 13.51 4.14 -3.36
CA PHE A 109 12.66 3.94 -2.18
C PHE A 109 11.83 5.17 -1.79
N THR A 110 11.32 5.89 -2.80
CA THR A 110 10.28 6.91 -2.60
C THR A 110 9.08 6.65 -3.50
N PHE A 111 7.94 7.29 -3.21
CA PHE A 111 6.82 7.34 -4.14
C PHE A 111 6.28 8.77 -4.22
N THR A 112 5.92 9.21 -5.42
CA THR A 112 5.60 10.64 -5.69
C THR A 112 4.15 10.89 -6.09
N GLY A 113 3.42 9.83 -6.43
CA GLY A 113 2.00 9.89 -6.78
C GLY A 113 1.26 8.69 -6.20
N ALA A 114 0.06 8.94 -5.71
CA ALA A 114 -0.88 7.87 -5.39
C ALA A 114 -2.33 8.38 -5.46
N GLU A 115 -3.19 7.59 -6.07
CA GLU A 115 -4.62 7.84 -6.19
C GLU A 115 -5.40 6.63 -5.70
N VAL A 116 -6.49 6.90 -4.97
CA VAL A 116 -7.41 5.90 -4.46
C VAL A 116 -8.79 6.20 -5.02
N LEU A 117 -9.36 5.22 -5.72
CA LEU A 117 -10.73 5.25 -6.20
C LEU A 117 -11.58 4.31 -5.34
N ILE A 118 -12.75 4.76 -4.90
CA ILE A 118 -13.66 3.96 -4.07
C ILE A 118 -15.06 4.05 -4.65
N ASN A 119 -15.64 2.90 -4.98
CA ASN A 119 -16.91 2.75 -5.67
C ASN A 119 -17.02 3.70 -6.88
N TYR A 120 -15.94 3.82 -7.65
CA TYR A 120 -15.81 4.83 -8.71
C TYR A 120 -16.35 4.32 -10.05
N ASP A 121 -17.23 5.09 -10.66
CA ASP A 121 -17.70 4.92 -12.03
C ASP A 121 -16.86 5.81 -12.95
N ILE A 122 -15.94 5.19 -13.70
CA ILE A 122 -15.02 5.91 -14.59
C ILE A 122 -15.76 6.68 -15.69
N ASN A 123 -16.84 6.11 -16.24
CA ASN A 123 -17.56 6.71 -17.37
C ASN A 123 -18.33 7.97 -16.94
N HIS A 124 -18.94 7.92 -15.76
CA HIS A 124 -19.73 9.03 -15.23
C HIS A 124 -18.95 9.95 -14.28
N LYS A 125 -17.70 9.58 -13.93
CA LYS A 125 -16.84 10.28 -12.96
C LYS A 125 -17.53 10.47 -11.61
N LYS A 126 -18.13 9.41 -11.08
CA LYS A 126 -18.88 9.39 -9.82
C LYS A 126 -18.24 8.43 -8.82
N GLY A 127 -18.28 8.75 -7.54
CA GLY A 127 -17.60 8.00 -6.48
C GLY A 127 -16.54 8.85 -5.78
N GLU A 128 -15.72 8.25 -4.93
CA GLU A 128 -14.58 8.95 -4.32
C GLU A 128 -13.32 8.76 -5.18
N SER A 129 -12.63 9.86 -5.48
CA SER A 129 -11.28 9.90 -6.05
C SER A 129 -10.45 10.79 -5.12
N LEU A 130 -9.44 10.18 -4.50
CA LEU A 130 -8.67 10.77 -3.40
C LEU A 130 -7.19 10.61 -3.71
N TYR A 131 -6.41 11.63 -3.39
CA TYR A 131 -4.97 11.64 -3.64
C TYR A 131 -4.21 11.52 -2.32
N ALA A 132 -3.10 10.79 -2.34
CA ALA A 132 -2.24 10.73 -1.17
C ALA A 132 -1.53 12.07 -0.94
N THR A 133 -1.44 12.45 0.33
CA THR A 133 -0.68 13.60 0.84
C THR A 133 0.46 13.15 1.77
N GLY A 134 0.66 11.85 1.88
CA GLY A 134 1.62 11.23 2.78
C GLY A 134 1.40 9.73 2.84
N GLY A 135 2.39 9.00 3.35
CA GLY A 135 2.26 7.56 3.53
C GLY A 135 3.54 6.80 3.36
N THR A 136 3.42 5.48 3.41
CA THR A 136 4.48 4.52 3.17
C THR A 136 3.94 3.34 2.37
N VAL A 137 4.79 2.77 1.52
CA VAL A 137 4.55 1.52 0.81
C VAL A 137 5.70 0.57 1.13
N LYS A 138 5.43 -0.55 1.76
CA LYS A 138 6.40 -1.58 2.05
C LYS A 138 6.25 -2.71 1.04
N VAL A 139 7.34 -2.99 0.35
CA VAL A 139 7.45 -4.04 -0.66
C VAL A 139 8.31 -5.16 -0.09
N SER A 140 7.81 -6.38 -0.17
CA SER A 140 8.60 -7.59 0.07
C SER A 140 8.27 -8.65 -0.96
N GLN A 141 9.15 -9.63 -1.11
CA GLN A 141 8.97 -10.75 -2.05
C GLN A 141 8.99 -12.07 -1.28
N TRP A 142 8.11 -12.98 -1.68
CA TRP A 142 8.01 -14.33 -1.13
C TRP A 142 7.63 -15.30 -2.25
N GLU A 143 8.48 -16.31 -2.48
CA GLU A 143 8.24 -17.38 -3.49
C GLU A 143 7.86 -16.85 -4.90
N GLY A 144 8.55 -15.80 -5.36
CA GLY A 144 8.28 -15.18 -6.67
C GLY A 144 6.97 -14.39 -6.76
N LYS A 145 6.35 -14.08 -5.60
CA LYS A 145 5.22 -13.16 -5.46
C LYS A 145 5.65 -11.92 -4.70
N TYR A 146 4.88 -10.86 -4.86
CA TYR A 146 5.00 -9.61 -4.11
C TYR A 146 4.03 -9.60 -2.94
N VAL A 147 4.48 -8.98 -1.85
CA VAL A 147 3.64 -8.50 -0.76
C VAL A 147 3.83 -6.99 -0.69
N ILE A 148 2.76 -6.26 -1.01
CA ILE A 148 2.72 -4.79 -1.02
C ILE A 148 1.81 -4.37 0.12
N GLU A 149 2.39 -3.82 1.18
CA GLU A 149 1.66 -3.25 2.31
C GLU A 149 1.70 -1.73 2.17
N PHE A 150 0.57 -1.04 2.25
CA PHE A 150 0.54 0.41 2.10
C PHE A 150 -0.28 1.08 3.19
N TYR A 151 0.17 2.26 3.57
CA TYR A 151 -0.56 3.19 4.42
C TYR A 151 -0.50 4.56 3.74
N LEU A 152 -1.67 5.11 3.38
CA LEU A 152 -1.77 6.39 2.68
C LEU A 152 -2.61 7.36 3.50
N LYS A 153 -2.10 8.57 3.71
CA LYS A 153 -2.87 9.72 4.19
C LYS A 153 -3.46 10.40 2.97
N LEU A 154 -4.74 10.72 3.00
CA LEU A 154 -5.48 11.24 1.86
C LEU A 154 -5.76 12.73 1.99
N ASN A 155 -6.01 13.39 0.86
CA ASN A 155 -6.31 14.82 0.77
C ASN A 155 -7.61 15.25 1.48
N ASN A 156 -8.49 14.31 1.81
CA ASN A 156 -9.69 14.55 2.61
C ASN A 156 -9.47 14.44 4.13
N GLY A 157 -8.23 14.20 4.57
CA GLY A 157 -7.85 14.06 5.98
C GLY A 157 -8.01 12.64 6.55
N GLU A 158 -8.57 11.71 5.78
CA GLU A 158 -8.67 10.30 6.15
C GLU A 158 -7.36 9.55 5.82
N SER A 159 -7.30 8.27 6.18
CA SER A 159 -6.24 7.37 5.75
C SER A 159 -6.81 6.04 5.29
N ILE A 160 -6.08 5.37 4.40
CA ILE A 160 -6.27 3.95 4.12
C ILE A 160 -5.03 3.17 4.52
N GLU A 161 -5.27 1.94 4.94
CA GLU A 161 -4.24 0.91 5.00
C GLU A 161 -4.64 -0.16 3.99
N GLY A 162 -3.69 -0.87 3.38
CA GLY A 162 -4.00 -1.98 2.48
C GLY A 162 -2.87 -2.98 2.37
N ILE A 163 -3.18 -4.16 1.84
CA ILE A 163 -2.22 -5.20 1.55
C ILE A 163 -2.60 -5.94 0.27
N TYR A 164 -1.63 -6.11 -0.62
CA TYR A 164 -1.71 -7.00 -1.77
C TYR A 164 -0.68 -8.13 -1.63
N LYS A 165 -1.07 -9.35 -1.97
CA LYS A 165 -0.22 -10.54 -2.04
C LYS A 165 -0.50 -11.29 -3.34
N GLY A 166 0.44 -11.27 -4.25
CA GLY A 166 0.24 -11.91 -5.55
C GLY A 166 1.36 -11.66 -6.53
N LYS A 167 1.10 -12.05 -7.79
CA LYS A 167 1.99 -11.73 -8.91
C LYS A 167 1.57 -10.37 -9.46
N LEU A 168 2.55 -9.62 -9.95
CA LEU A 168 2.29 -8.41 -10.71
C LEU A 168 2.23 -8.81 -12.19
N THR A 169 1.13 -8.49 -12.85
CA THR A 169 1.00 -8.68 -14.29
C THR A 169 1.58 -7.46 -15.01
N ASP A 170 2.35 -7.68 -16.06
CA ASP A 170 2.87 -6.58 -16.87
C ASP A 170 1.69 -5.86 -17.56
N TRP A 171 1.57 -4.56 -17.32
CA TRP A 171 0.48 -3.72 -17.81
C TRP A 171 0.32 -3.83 -19.33
N GLU A 172 1.42 -3.91 -20.08
CA GLU A 172 1.40 -3.94 -21.55
C GLU A 172 0.93 -5.29 -22.11
N THR A 173 1.08 -6.37 -21.35
CA THR A 173 0.80 -7.73 -21.84
C THR A 173 -0.63 -8.22 -21.62
N ASP A 174 -1.41 -7.55 -20.75
CA ASP A 174 -2.80 -7.91 -20.41
C ASP A 174 -3.81 -7.03 -21.15
N ALA A 175 -3.72 -6.98 -22.49
CA ALA A 175 -4.64 -6.23 -23.36
C ALA A 175 -5.93 -7.01 -23.66
#